data_AF-A0A4V2V064-F1
#
_entry.id   AF-A0A4V2V064-F1
#
_cell.length_a   1.000
_cell.length_b   1.000
_cell.length_c   1.000
_cell.angle_alpha   90.00
_cell.angle_beta   90.00
_cell.angle_gamma   90.00
#
_symmetry.space_group_name_H-M   'P 1'
#
loop_
_entity.id
_entity.type
_entity.pdbx_description
1 polymer ?
#
loop_
_entity_poly.entity_id
_entity_poly.type
_entity_poly.pdbx_seq_one_letter_code
_entity_poly.pdbx_strand_id
1 'polypeptide(L)'
;MTKLLDAIKKFFQKLFNKSQIEEVTFDIDDENDRKRYIEAICDDISLAHKQIRIIKPELDEVQSILSDYQKLEKLPDNIKETLIGDVVELIKFREARETYKISLNIDPRLAHLEIYEDHMEEVLLKMNELEARQSLIKRDLEHLEGEKSELNYQRNKINKSRQMVKITSISFFCLFSLFLVIFTMLSSVYNKDVTIGSIGLLIISLIYVLFIYHFKRKSVLRLSKNDKLLKKALEYIKRVQIKYVNNTNLLEYEYKKYKVNTCNELRYLWDQYKKQKEEQEVYRQATNNLDILEDEILGKLKGIYIENHIKILTEIDLLVDESKKEEYMSNMTSLHTKLKEQMNFNKGILETSGNKLKILTKHNGVVQSEVEAILERKKEEHNIL
;
A
#
# COMPACT_ATOMS: atom_id res chain seq x y z
N MET A 1 14.62 -10.28 34.07
CA MET A 1 15.36 -11.51 33.69
C MET A 1 16.76 -11.56 34.32
N THR A 2 17.51 -10.46 34.35
CA THR A 2 18.86 -10.34 34.96
C THR A 2 18.94 -10.66 36.46
N LYS A 3 17.97 -10.26 37.28
CA LYS A 3 17.95 -10.58 38.73
C LYS A 3 17.77 -12.08 39.04
N LEU A 4 17.06 -12.82 38.17
CA LEU A 4 16.86 -14.26 38.32
C LEU A 4 18.14 -15.02 37.98
N LEU A 5 18.79 -14.62 36.88
CA LEU A 5 20.06 -15.21 36.44
C LEU A 5 21.17 -14.97 37.46
N ASP A 6 21.21 -13.78 38.08
CA ASP A 6 22.19 -13.43 39.12
C ASP A 6 21.91 -14.14 40.46
N ALA A 7 20.63 -14.37 40.79
CA ALA A 7 20.22 -15.17 41.93
C ALA A 7 20.54 -16.66 41.73
N ILE A 8 20.34 -17.20 40.54
CA ILE A 8 20.71 -18.57 40.15
C ILE A 8 22.25 -18.70 40.19
N LYS A 9 22.98 -17.72 39.65
CA LYS A 9 24.45 -17.70 39.69
C LYS A 9 24.97 -17.68 41.13
N LYS A 10 24.42 -16.83 42.00
CA LYS A 10 24.75 -16.80 43.44
C LYS A 10 24.33 -18.08 44.17
N PHE A 11 23.21 -18.71 43.79
CA PHE A 11 22.74 -19.96 44.36
C PHE A 11 23.66 -21.13 44.00
N PHE A 12 24.05 -21.25 42.72
CA PHE A 12 25.05 -22.21 42.27
C PHE A 12 26.43 -21.92 42.87
N GLN A 13 26.86 -20.67 42.94
CA GLN A 13 28.15 -20.30 43.54
C GLN A 13 28.18 -20.56 45.06
N LYS A 14 27.03 -20.47 45.74
CA LYS A 14 26.86 -20.85 47.15
C LYS A 14 26.79 -22.38 47.33
N LEU A 15 26.24 -23.12 46.36
CA LEU A 15 26.31 -24.59 46.31
C LEU A 15 27.75 -25.07 46.07
N PHE A 16 28.48 -24.44 45.16
CA PHE A 16 29.89 -24.72 44.84
C PHE A 16 30.85 -24.33 45.99
N ASN A 17 30.63 -23.22 46.68
CA ASN A 17 31.45 -22.85 47.85
C ASN A 17 31.09 -23.65 49.12
N LYS A 18 29.90 -24.26 49.18
CA LYS A 18 29.46 -25.08 50.32
C LYS A 18 29.71 -26.58 50.09
N SER A 19 30.06 -27.01 48.88
CA SER A 19 30.65 -28.33 48.66
C SER A 19 32.11 -28.33 49.16
N GLN A 20 32.30 -28.33 50.48
CA GLN A 20 33.10 -29.43 51.00
C GLN A 20 32.45 -30.66 50.43
N ILE A 21 33.14 -31.33 49.51
CA ILE A 21 32.72 -32.62 48.99
C ILE A 21 32.59 -33.48 50.26
N GLU A 22 31.36 -33.63 50.78
CA GLU A 22 31.03 -34.78 51.60
C GLU A 22 31.33 -35.95 50.66
N GLU A 23 32.52 -36.54 50.80
CA GLU A 23 32.78 -37.87 50.29
C GLU A 23 31.68 -38.73 50.86
N VAL A 24 30.66 -38.99 50.05
CA VAL A 24 29.68 -40.03 50.37
C VAL A 24 30.51 -41.29 50.56
N THR A 25 30.65 -41.72 51.82
CA THR A 25 31.41 -42.90 52.19
C THR A 25 30.75 -44.07 51.50
N PHE A 26 31.43 -44.56 50.47
CA PHE A 26 30.96 -45.64 49.61
C PHE A 26 31.45 -46.96 50.18
N ASP A 27 30.52 -47.87 50.46
CA ASP A 27 30.84 -49.25 50.84
C ASP A 27 31.01 -50.10 49.58
N ILE A 28 32.24 -50.53 49.31
CA ILE A 28 32.60 -51.35 48.13
C ILE A 28 32.01 -52.77 48.24
N ASP A 29 31.70 -53.21 49.46
CA ASP A 29 31.30 -54.58 49.76
C ASP A 29 29.78 -54.81 49.55
N ASP A 30 28.95 -53.75 49.51
CA ASP A 30 27.53 -53.84 49.13
C ASP A 30 27.36 -53.83 47.59
N GLU A 31 26.76 -54.90 47.04
CA GLU A 31 26.50 -55.07 45.61
C GLU A 31 25.60 -53.98 45.01
N ASN A 32 24.59 -53.50 45.75
CA ASN A 32 23.66 -52.49 45.23
C ASN A 32 24.30 -51.10 45.17
N ASP A 33 25.02 -50.72 46.23
CA ASP A 33 25.72 -49.44 46.25
C ASP A 33 26.85 -49.42 45.23
N ARG A 34 27.54 -50.55 45.03
CA ARG A 34 28.59 -50.68 44.01
C ARG A 34 28.07 -50.51 42.60
N LYS A 35 26.95 -51.15 42.26
CA LYS A 35 26.31 -50.97 40.94
C LYS A 35 25.86 -49.52 40.74
N ARG A 36 25.24 -48.88 41.74
CA ARG A 36 24.83 -47.47 41.66
C ARG A 36 26.00 -46.52 41.49
N TYR A 37 27.13 -46.80 42.16
CA TYR A 37 28.35 -45.99 42.02
C TYR A 37 28.97 -46.14 40.62
N ILE A 38 29.03 -47.37 40.08
CA ILE A 38 29.50 -47.63 38.71
C ILE A 38 28.57 -46.99 37.68
N GLU A 39 27.25 -47.09 37.87
CA GLU A 39 26.25 -46.45 37.00
C GLU A 39 26.42 -44.93 36.97
N ALA A 40 26.60 -44.29 38.13
CA ALA A 40 26.86 -42.86 38.25
C ALA A 40 28.14 -42.43 37.53
N ILE A 41 29.24 -43.18 37.68
CA ILE A 41 30.50 -42.91 36.95
C ILE A 41 30.29 -43.04 35.43
N CYS A 42 29.56 -44.06 34.99
CA CYS A 42 29.24 -44.25 33.58
C CYS A 42 28.30 -43.16 33.03
N ASP A 43 27.37 -42.65 33.84
CA ASP A 43 26.52 -41.49 33.48
C ASP A 43 27.34 -40.22 33.33
N ASP A 44 28.24 -39.94 34.28
CA ASP A 44 29.15 -38.80 34.22
C ASP A 44 30.00 -38.83 32.94
N ILE A 45 30.52 -40.02 32.57
CA ILE A 45 31.30 -40.21 31.33
C ILE A 45 30.43 -39.97 30.09
N SER A 46 29.22 -40.53 30.05
CA SER A 46 28.32 -40.39 28.90
C SER A 46 27.89 -38.94 28.70
N LEU A 47 27.49 -38.26 29.79
CA LEU A 47 27.10 -36.86 29.78
C LEU A 47 28.26 -35.95 29.34
N ALA A 48 29.46 -36.19 29.86
CA ALA A 48 30.65 -35.43 29.47
C ALA A 48 31.00 -35.64 27.99
N HIS A 49 30.93 -36.87 27.46
CA HIS A 49 31.13 -37.14 26.03
C HIS A 49 30.09 -36.44 25.15
N LYS A 50 28.81 -36.49 25.53
CA LYS A 50 27.73 -35.82 24.80
C LYS A 50 27.95 -34.30 24.77
N GLN A 51 28.32 -33.70 25.90
CA GLN A 51 28.59 -32.27 25.98
C GLN A 51 29.83 -31.88 25.18
N ILE A 52 30.91 -32.66 25.21
CA ILE A 52 32.09 -32.40 24.36
C ILE A 52 31.74 -32.48 22.87
N ARG A 53 30.90 -33.43 22.46
CA ARG A 53 30.44 -33.54 21.06
C ARG A 53 29.66 -32.31 20.59
N ILE A 54 28.94 -31.64 21.48
CA ILE A 54 28.18 -30.41 21.19
C ILE A 54 29.11 -29.19 21.22
N ILE A 55 29.93 -29.06 22.26
CA ILE A 55 30.79 -27.88 22.49
C ILE A 55 31.90 -27.78 21.44
N LYS A 56 32.47 -28.91 21.01
CA LYS A 56 33.61 -28.94 20.09
C LYS A 56 33.33 -28.21 18.75
N PRO A 57 32.28 -28.54 17.98
CA PRO A 57 32.02 -27.84 16.72
C PRO A 57 31.73 -26.34 16.92
N GLU A 58 31.03 -25.96 17.99
CA GLU A 58 30.74 -24.55 18.30
C GLU A 58 32.03 -23.79 18.65
N LEU A 59 32.92 -24.41 19.43
CA LEU A 59 34.23 -23.85 19.75
C LEU A 59 35.10 -23.66 18.49
N ASP A 60 35.12 -24.68 17.62
CA ASP A 60 35.86 -24.65 16.36
C ASP A 60 35.33 -23.53 15.43
N GLU A 61 34.00 -23.33 15.35
CA GLU A 61 33.38 -22.24 14.59
C GLU A 61 33.79 -20.87 15.14
N VAL A 62 33.65 -20.64 16.45
CA VAL A 62 34.02 -19.36 17.08
C VAL A 62 35.51 -19.07 16.90
N GLN A 63 36.37 -20.10 17.00
CA GLN A 63 37.80 -19.98 16.75
C GLN A 63 38.10 -19.59 15.28
N SER A 64 37.42 -20.21 14.32
CA SER A 64 37.56 -19.88 12.89
C SER A 64 37.16 -18.43 12.61
N ILE A 65 36.06 -17.95 13.20
CA ILE A 65 35.60 -16.55 13.08
C ILE A 65 36.63 -15.57 13.66
N LEU A 66 37.10 -15.81 14.89
CA LEU A 66 38.12 -14.96 15.53
C LEU A 66 39.41 -14.92 14.71
N SER A 67 39.82 -16.05 14.13
CA SER A 67 40.97 -16.16 13.24
C SER A 67 40.78 -15.34 11.97
N ASP A 68 39.60 -15.40 11.35
CA ASP A 68 39.28 -14.63 10.14
C ASP A 68 39.30 -13.11 10.38
N TYR A 69 38.76 -12.63 11.50
CA TYR A 69 38.86 -11.22 11.87
C TYR A 69 40.31 -10.79 12.15
N GLN A 70 41.13 -11.65 12.76
CA GLN A 70 42.57 -11.38 12.92
C GLN A 70 43.32 -11.31 11.59
N LYS A 71 42.94 -12.13 10.59
CA LYS A 71 43.51 -12.05 9.24
C LYS A 71 43.15 -10.71 8.59
N LEU A 72 41.91 -10.26 8.73
CA LEU A 72 41.44 -8.96 8.24
C LEU A 72 42.20 -7.78 8.87
N GLU A 73 42.49 -7.82 10.17
CA GLU A 73 43.26 -6.76 10.85
C GLU A 73 44.72 -6.69 10.41
N LYS A 74 45.31 -7.82 9.99
CA LYS A 74 46.70 -7.91 9.54
C LYS A 74 46.90 -7.57 8.07
N LEU A 75 45.85 -7.18 7.35
CA LEU A 75 45.94 -6.79 5.95
C LEU A 75 46.76 -5.50 5.78
N PRO A 76 47.50 -5.36 4.66
CA PRO A 76 48.11 -4.09 4.28
C PRO A 76 47.07 -2.97 4.18
N ASP A 77 47.40 -1.77 4.66
CA ASP A 77 46.47 -0.64 4.73
C ASP A 77 45.81 -0.32 3.38
N ASN A 78 46.55 -0.43 2.27
CA ASN A 78 46.02 -0.22 0.92
C ASN A 78 44.88 -1.19 0.56
N ILE A 79 45.05 -2.48 0.88
CA ILE A 79 44.03 -3.52 0.61
C ILE A 79 42.83 -3.33 1.54
N LYS A 80 43.09 -2.96 2.80
CA LYS A 80 42.07 -2.69 3.81
C LYS A 80 41.22 -1.47 3.46
N GLU A 81 41.83 -0.37 3.02
CA GLU A 81 41.12 0.83 2.55
C GLU A 81 40.25 0.52 1.33
N THR A 82 40.76 -0.27 0.38
CA THR A 82 39.98 -0.69 -0.79
C THR A 82 38.75 -1.51 -0.38
N LEU A 83 38.94 -2.51 0.50
CA LEU A 83 37.85 -3.35 1.01
C LEU A 83 36.81 -2.53 1.79
N ILE A 84 37.25 -1.61 2.65
CA ILE A 84 36.33 -0.73 3.41
C ILE A 84 35.57 0.19 2.45
N GLY A 85 36.21 0.68 1.39
CA GLY A 85 35.57 1.46 0.33
C GLY A 85 34.41 0.71 -0.32
N ASP A 86 34.65 -0.52 -0.77
CA ASP A 86 33.62 -1.37 -1.38
C ASP A 86 32.50 -1.69 -0.38
N VAL A 87 32.84 -1.95 0.87
CA VAL A 87 31.87 -2.24 1.94
C VAL A 87 30.96 -1.04 2.21
N VAL A 88 31.51 0.16 2.29
CA VAL A 88 30.72 1.39 2.48
C VAL A 88 29.80 1.63 1.29
N GLU A 89 30.26 1.33 0.07
CA GLU A 89 29.43 1.40 -1.12
C GLU A 89 28.31 0.34 -1.12
N LEU A 90 28.61 -0.88 -0.67
CA LEU A 90 27.61 -1.95 -0.52
C LEU A 90 26.50 -1.60 0.47
N ILE A 91 26.85 -1.03 1.63
CA ILE A 91 25.88 -0.59 2.63
C ILE A 91 24.95 0.48 2.03
N LYS A 92 25.52 1.47 1.32
CA LYS A 92 24.72 2.49 0.62
C LYS A 92 23.77 1.89 -0.42
N PHE A 93 24.23 0.92 -1.20
CA PHE A 93 23.38 0.23 -2.17
C PHE A 93 22.28 -0.62 -1.51
N ARG A 94 22.56 -1.26 -0.38
CA ARG A 94 21.55 -1.99 0.42
C ARG A 94 20.46 -1.05 0.96
N GLU A 95 20.84 0.11 1.51
CA GLU A 95 19.90 1.13 1.97
C GLU A 95 19.05 1.71 0.82
N ALA A 96 19.68 2.00 -0.31
CA ALA A 96 18.98 2.47 -1.51
C ALA A 96 17.96 1.42 -2.00
N ARG A 97 18.37 0.14 -2.06
CA ARG A 97 17.50 -0.97 -2.46
C ARG A 97 16.26 -1.09 -1.56
N GLU A 98 16.43 -1.04 -0.23
CA GLU A 98 15.27 -1.10 0.68
C GLU A 98 14.35 0.12 0.54
N THR A 99 14.90 1.30 0.26
CA THR A 99 14.10 2.50 -0.02
C THR A 99 13.23 2.33 -1.27
N TYR A 100 13.79 1.82 -2.36
CA TYR A 100 13.08 1.57 -3.62
C TYR A 100 12.12 0.36 -3.54
N LYS A 101 12.42 -0.63 -2.71
CA LYS A 101 11.52 -1.77 -2.47
C LYS A 101 10.21 -1.36 -1.81
N ILE A 102 10.23 -0.34 -0.95
CA ILE A 102 9.02 0.20 -0.31
C ILE A 102 8.14 0.95 -1.34
N SER A 103 8.74 1.55 -2.37
CA SER A 103 8.01 2.27 -3.41
C SER A 103 7.35 1.35 -4.46
N LEU A 104 7.78 0.09 -4.54
CA LEU A 104 7.24 -0.95 -5.42
C LEU A 104 5.86 -1.51 -5.02
N ASN A 105 5.11 -0.84 -4.13
CA ASN A 105 3.75 -1.28 -3.78
C ASN A 105 2.82 -1.12 -5.00
N ILE A 106 2.58 -2.23 -5.71
CA ILE A 106 1.92 -2.25 -7.01
C ILE A 106 0.41 -2.04 -6.82
N ASP A 107 -0.12 -0.90 -7.31
CA ASP A 107 -1.56 -0.80 -7.55
C ASP A 107 -1.92 -1.77 -8.70
N PRO A 108 -2.81 -2.75 -8.50
CA PRO A 108 -3.21 -3.70 -9.56
C PRO A 108 -3.74 -3.03 -10.82
N ARG A 109 -4.18 -1.77 -10.75
CA ARG A 109 -4.63 -0.97 -11.90
C ARG A 109 -3.49 -0.56 -12.82
N LEU A 110 -2.26 -0.46 -12.32
CA LEU A 110 -1.08 -0.05 -13.10
C LEU A 110 -0.66 -1.12 -14.11
N ALA A 111 -0.80 -2.41 -13.75
CA ALA A 111 -0.55 -3.52 -14.67
C ALA A 111 -1.47 -3.52 -15.90
N HIS A 112 -2.69 -2.99 -15.78
CA HIS A 112 -3.61 -2.86 -16.92
C HIS A 112 -3.19 -1.77 -17.91
N LEU A 113 -2.42 -0.77 -17.46
CA LEU A 113 -1.97 0.35 -18.30
C LEU A 113 -0.80 -0.02 -19.21
N GLU A 114 0.01 -0.99 -18.80
CA GLU A 114 1.16 -1.49 -19.58
C GLU A 114 0.75 -1.94 -20.99
N ILE A 115 -0.43 -2.54 -21.14
CA ILE A 115 -0.99 -3.00 -22.43
C ILE A 115 -1.20 -1.84 -23.42
N TYR A 116 -1.40 -0.62 -22.93
CA TYR A 116 -1.75 0.56 -23.74
C TYR A 116 -0.64 1.61 -23.78
N GLU A 117 0.56 1.29 -23.31
CA GLU A 117 1.69 2.22 -23.21
C GLU A 117 1.97 2.98 -24.52
N ASP A 118 2.02 2.28 -25.65
CA ASP A 118 2.34 2.85 -26.97
C ASP A 118 1.33 3.89 -27.46
N HIS A 119 0.09 3.86 -26.95
CA HIS A 119 -1.02 4.70 -27.42
C HIS A 119 -1.64 5.55 -26.31
N MET A 120 -1.09 5.52 -25.09
CA MET A 120 -1.71 6.17 -23.93
C MET A 120 -1.84 7.68 -24.09
N GLU A 121 -0.85 8.35 -24.70
CA GLU A 121 -0.89 9.79 -24.92
C GLU A 121 -2.02 10.19 -25.91
N GLU A 122 -2.22 9.40 -26.96
CA GLU A 122 -3.34 9.60 -27.89
C GLU A 122 -4.69 9.37 -27.19
N VAL A 123 -4.77 8.35 -26.35
CA VAL A 123 -5.96 8.04 -25.55
C VAL A 123 -6.29 9.20 -24.61
N LEU A 124 -5.31 9.73 -23.88
CA LEU A 124 -5.49 10.87 -22.98
C LEU A 124 -5.97 12.11 -23.74
N LEU A 125 -5.40 12.38 -24.92
CA LEU A 125 -5.82 13.50 -25.75
C LEU A 125 -7.27 13.33 -26.22
N LYS A 126 -7.61 12.15 -26.76
CA LYS A 126 -8.96 11.84 -27.23
C LYS A 126 -9.98 11.92 -26.10
N MET A 127 -9.67 11.38 -24.93
CA MET A 127 -10.56 11.37 -23.77
C MET A 127 -10.79 12.79 -23.24
N ASN A 128 -9.75 13.62 -23.16
CA ASN A 128 -9.87 15.03 -22.82
C ASN A 128 -10.72 15.81 -23.83
N GLU A 129 -10.56 15.56 -25.14
CA GLU A 129 -11.40 16.17 -26.17
C GLU A 129 -12.88 15.77 -26.02
N LEU A 130 -13.16 14.51 -25.68
CA LEU A 130 -14.53 14.02 -25.44
C LEU A 130 -15.18 14.69 -24.22
N GLU A 131 -14.43 14.87 -23.13
CA GLU A 131 -14.88 15.58 -21.93
C GLU A 131 -15.13 17.07 -22.22
N ALA A 132 -14.21 17.72 -22.94
CA ALA A 132 -14.36 19.11 -23.36
C ALA A 132 -15.59 19.30 -24.27
N ARG A 133 -15.80 18.37 -25.21
CA ARG A 133 -16.98 18.34 -26.08
C ARG A 133 -18.26 18.15 -25.27
N GLN A 134 -18.27 17.31 -24.24
CA GLN A 134 -19.43 17.13 -23.35
C GLN A 134 -19.81 18.45 -22.68
N SER A 135 -18.83 19.18 -22.16
CA SER A 135 -19.05 20.49 -21.52
C SER A 135 -19.64 21.51 -22.51
N LEU A 136 -19.14 21.53 -23.75
CA LEU A 136 -19.69 22.38 -24.81
C LEU A 136 -21.15 22.01 -25.13
N ILE A 137 -21.44 20.72 -25.37
CA ILE A 137 -22.79 20.24 -25.67
C ILE A 137 -23.76 20.59 -24.53
N LYS A 138 -23.31 20.46 -23.27
CA LYS A 138 -24.13 20.82 -22.10
C LYS A 138 -24.47 22.31 -22.08
N ARG A 139 -23.49 23.19 -22.33
CA ARG A 139 -23.72 24.65 -22.42
C ARG A 139 -24.68 25.00 -23.57
N ASP A 140 -24.52 24.36 -24.72
CA ASP A 140 -25.43 24.55 -25.86
C ASP A 140 -26.87 24.13 -25.51
N LEU A 141 -27.02 23.01 -24.79
CA LEU A 141 -28.32 22.54 -24.32
C LEU A 141 -28.97 23.55 -23.36
N GLU A 142 -28.22 24.03 -22.36
CA GLU A 142 -28.69 25.03 -21.38
C GLU A 142 -29.10 26.33 -22.08
N HIS A 143 -28.33 26.77 -23.08
CA HIS A 143 -28.65 27.95 -23.88
C HIS A 143 -29.97 27.78 -24.66
N LEU A 144 -30.13 26.64 -25.36
CA LEU A 144 -31.35 26.35 -26.12
C LEU A 144 -32.58 26.18 -25.21
N GLU A 145 -32.41 25.60 -24.03
CA GLU A 145 -33.48 25.53 -23.03
C GLU A 145 -33.87 26.93 -22.51
N GLY A 146 -32.91 27.83 -22.35
CA GLY A 146 -33.13 29.24 -22.10
C GLY A 146 -33.97 29.92 -23.18
N GLU A 147 -33.59 29.77 -24.46
CA GLU A 147 -34.34 30.31 -25.60
C GLU A 147 -35.78 29.75 -25.65
N LYS A 148 -35.94 28.44 -25.43
CA LYS A 148 -37.26 27.80 -25.34
C LYS A 148 -38.11 28.43 -24.23
N SER A 149 -37.52 28.68 -23.06
CA SER A 149 -38.20 29.34 -21.93
C SER A 149 -38.65 30.76 -22.30
N GLU A 150 -37.77 31.54 -22.95
CA GLU A 150 -38.10 32.88 -23.42
C GLU A 150 -39.24 32.87 -24.45
N LEU A 151 -39.18 31.96 -25.43
CA LEU A 151 -40.23 31.81 -26.44
C LEU A 151 -41.58 31.44 -25.80
N ASN A 152 -41.58 30.54 -24.81
CA ASN A 152 -42.79 30.20 -24.05
C ASN A 152 -43.32 31.38 -23.24
N TYR A 153 -42.45 32.17 -22.63
CA TYR A 153 -42.82 33.39 -21.92
C TYR A 153 -43.48 34.40 -22.87
N GLN A 154 -42.89 34.65 -24.05
CA GLN A 154 -43.45 35.52 -25.07
C GLN A 154 -44.82 35.02 -25.56
N ARG A 155 -44.97 33.72 -25.78
CA ARG A 155 -46.25 33.07 -26.14
C ARG A 155 -47.32 33.32 -25.08
N ASN A 156 -46.99 33.09 -23.81
CA ASN A 156 -47.88 33.33 -22.68
C ASN A 156 -48.25 34.80 -22.55
N LYS A 157 -47.30 35.72 -22.75
CA LYS A 157 -47.56 37.17 -22.77
C LYS A 157 -48.57 37.55 -23.86
N ILE A 158 -48.41 37.04 -25.09
CA ILE A 158 -49.36 37.27 -26.19
C ILE A 158 -50.74 36.72 -25.83
N ASN A 159 -50.83 35.51 -25.27
CA ASN A 159 -52.10 34.90 -24.88
C ASN A 159 -52.80 35.68 -23.76
N LYS A 160 -52.06 36.14 -22.74
CA LYS A 160 -52.59 37.02 -21.68
C LYS A 160 -53.11 38.33 -22.27
N SER A 161 -52.37 38.98 -23.18
CA SER A 161 -52.84 40.20 -23.84
C SER A 161 -54.11 39.97 -24.67
N ARG A 162 -54.22 38.82 -25.35
CA ARG A 162 -55.45 38.44 -26.08
C ARG A 162 -56.64 38.23 -25.12
N GLN A 163 -56.40 37.60 -23.98
CA GLN A 163 -57.43 37.41 -22.94
C GLN A 163 -57.90 38.75 -22.36
N MET A 164 -56.96 39.66 -22.07
CA MET A 164 -57.30 41.01 -21.58
C MET A 164 -58.13 41.78 -22.60
N VAL A 165 -57.72 41.79 -23.88
CA VAL A 165 -58.52 42.44 -24.93
C VAL A 165 -59.90 41.80 -25.06
N LYS A 166 -60.02 40.46 -24.96
CA LYS A 166 -61.32 39.79 -24.97
C LYS A 166 -62.23 40.27 -23.82
N ILE A 167 -61.69 40.36 -22.60
CA ILE A 167 -62.43 40.84 -21.43
C ILE A 167 -62.85 42.30 -21.63
N THR A 168 -61.92 43.18 -22.03
CA THR A 168 -62.21 44.59 -22.31
C THR A 168 -63.24 44.76 -23.42
N SER A 169 -63.21 43.93 -24.47
CA SER A 169 -64.21 43.98 -25.55
C SER A 169 -65.60 43.57 -25.09
N ILE A 170 -65.71 42.57 -24.20
CA ILE A 170 -67.00 42.21 -23.58
C ILE A 170 -67.52 43.38 -22.74
N SER A 171 -66.67 43.98 -21.90
CA SER A 171 -67.05 45.16 -21.09
C SER A 171 -67.48 46.34 -21.95
N PHE A 172 -66.75 46.65 -23.02
CA PHE A 172 -67.10 47.71 -23.96
C PHE A 172 -68.45 47.45 -24.62
N PHE A 173 -68.72 46.21 -25.06
CA PHE A 173 -69.99 45.84 -25.67
C PHE A 173 -71.17 45.98 -24.70
N CYS A 174 -71.01 45.57 -23.44
CA CYS A 174 -72.03 45.75 -22.40
C CYS A 174 -72.35 47.24 -22.16
N LEU A 175 -71.31 48.09 -22.04
CA LEU A 175 -71.48 49.54 -21.87
C LEU A 175 -72.14 50.17 -23.09
N PHE A 176 -71.69 49.81 -24.30
CA PHE A 176 -72.25 50.30 -25.55
C PHE A 176 -73.74 49.97 -25.67
N SER A 177 -74.13 48.73 -25.34
CA SER A 177 -75.54 48.30 -25.31
C SER A 177 -76.38 49.11 -24.31
N LEU A 178 -75.85 49.37 -23.11
CA LEU A 178 -76.52 50.19 -22.10
C LEU A 178 -76.77 51.62 -22.60
N PHE A 179 -75.77 52.26 -23.25
CA PHE A 179 -75.94 53.59 -23.84
C PHE A 179 -76.98 53.61 -24.97
N LEU A 180 -77.04 52.55 -25.80
CA LEU A 180 -78.08 52.43 -26.83
C LEU A 180 -79.49 52.40 -26.23
N VAL A 181 -79.69 51.65 -25.14
CA VAL A 181 -80.98 51.60 -24.43
C VAL A 181 -81.35 52.98 -23.87
N ILE A 182 -80.40 53.68 -23.26
CA ILE A 182 -80.61 55.03 -22.70
C ILE A 182 -80.99 56.03 -23.81
N PHE A 183 -80.27 56.05 -24.93
CA PHE A 183 -80.58 56.94 -26.05
C PHE A 183 -81.94 56.62 -26.69
N THR A 184 -82.29 55.34 -26.79
CA THR A 184 -83.60 54.90 -27.29
C THR A 184 -84.73 55.39 -26.36
N MET A 185 -84.56 55.26 -25.04
CA MET A 185 -85.52 55.77 -24.05
C MET A 185 -85.67 57.29 -24.10
N LEU A 186 -84.56 58.04 -24.19
CA LEU A 186 -84.59 59.50 -24.30
C LEU A 186 -85.28 59.99 -25.57
N SER A 187 -85.07 59.30 -26.69
CA SER A 187 -85.70 59.63 -27.96
C SER A 187 -87.18 59.32 -27.99
N SER A 188 -87.61 58.17 -27.46
CA SER A 188 -88.98 57.66 -27.60
C SER A 188 -89.94 58.17 -26.52
N VAL A 189 -89.48 58.24 -25.26
CA VAL A 189 -90.34 58.61 -24.12
C VAL A 189 -90.30 60.12 -23.86
N TYR A 190 -89.13 60.75 -24.05
CA TYR A 190 -88.91 62.15 -23.67
C TYR A 190 -88.82 63.12 -24.87
N ASN A 191 -88.94 62.63 -26.11
CA ASN A 191 -88.85 63.43 -27.35
C ASN A 191 -87.64 64.38 -27.39
N LYS A 192 -86.51 64.01 -26.78
CA LYS A 192 -85.28 64.81 -26.81
C LYS A 192 -84.46 64.49 -28.05
N ASP A 193 -83.86 65.52 -28.64
CA ASP A 193 -82.90 65.33 -29.73
C ASP A 193 -81.60 64.69 -29.19
N VAL A 194 -81.33 63.46 -29.60
CA VAL A 194 -80.16 62.65 -29.21
C VAL A 194 -79.20 62.41 -30.39
N THR A 195 -79.43 63.04 -31.54
CA THR A 195 -78.69 62.80 -32.79
C THR A 195 -77.19 62.99 -32.64
N ILE A 196 -76.73 64.13 -32.09
CA ILE A 196 -75.30 64.42 -31.89
C ILE A 196 -74.62 63.38 -30.99
N GLY A 197 -75.28 62.97 -29.90
CA GLY A 197 -74.76 61.96 -28.97
C GLY A 197 -74.66 60.56 -29.60
N SER A 198 -75.66 60.15 -30.38
CA SER A 198 -75.66 58.87 -31.10
C SER A 198 -74.56 58.80 -32.17
N ILE A 199 -74.31 59.88 -32.92
CA ILE A 199 -73.24 59.97 -33.92
C ILE A 199 -71.87 59.86 -33.24
N GLY A 200 -71.67 60.54 -32.10
CA GLY A 200 -70.43 60.42 -31.32
C GLY A 200 -70.16 58.99 -30.85
N LEU A 201 -71.20 58.30 -30.35
CA LEU A 201 -71.10 56.90 -29.91
C LEU A 201 -70.74 55.94 -31.08
N LEU A 202 -71.30 56.17 -32.27
CA LEU A 202 -70.97 55.40 -33.47
C LEU A 202 -69.51 55.59 -33.90
N ILE A 203 -68.99 56.83 -33.86
CA ILE A 203 -67.59 57.11 -34.20
C ILE A 203 -66.64 56.41 -33.23
N ILE A 204 -66.91 56.48 -31.92
CA ILE A 204 -66.10 55.81 -30.89
C ILE A 204 -66.09 54.29 -31.10
N SER A 205 -67.25 53.71 -31.41
CA SER A 205 -67.38 52.27 -31.72
C SER A 205 -66.56 51.88 -32.94
N LEU A 206 -66.63 52.68 -34.02
CA LEU A 206 -65.84 52.44 -35.23
C LEU A 206 -64.33 52.44 -34.95
N ILE A 207 -63.83 53.42 -34.18
CA ILE A 207 -62.42 53.49 -33.77
C ILE A 207 -62.02 52.26 -32.95
N TYR A 208 -62.88 51.84 -32.01
CA TYR A 208 -62.61 50.67 -31.17
C TYR A 208 -62.57 49.36 -31.99
N VAL A 209 -63.48 49.19 -32.95
CA VAL A 209 -63.48 48.03 -33.86
C VAL A 209 -62.20 48.00 -34.70
N LEU A 210 -61.75 49.14 -35.24
CA LEU A 210 -60.49 49.25 -35.97
C LEU A 210 -59.29 48.89 -35.10
N PHE A 211 -59.27 49.35 -33.84
CA PHE A 211 -58.23 48.99 -32.87
C PHE A 211 -58.18 47.47 -32.62
N ILE A 212 -59.32 46.82 -32.37
CA ILE A 212 -59.38 45.35 -32.18
C ILE A 212 -58.90 44.62 -33.43
N TYR A 213 -59.34 45.05 -34.61
CA TYR A 213 -58.94 44.42 -35.87
C TYR A 213 -57.43 44.46 -36.04
N HIS A 214 -56.81 45.62 -35.83
CA HIS A 214 -55.36 45.78 -35.90
C HIS A 214 -54.64 44.94 -34.84
N PHE A 215 -55.09 44.98 -33.58
CA PHE A 215 -54.52 44.19 -32.49
C PHE A 215 -54.61 42.69 -32.74
N LYS A 216 -55.75 42.19 -33.21
CA LYS A 216 -55.98 40.78 -33.54
C LYS A 216 -55.04 40.33 -34.64
N ARG A 217 -54.95 41.08 -35.74
CA ARG A 217 -54.04 40.77 -36.87
C ARG A 217 -52.59 40.70 -36.41
N LYS A 218 -52.14 41.70 -35.65
CA LYS A 218 -50.77 41.74 -35.10
C LYS A 218 -50.49 40.59 -34.14
N SER A 219 -51.45 40.24 -33.28
CA SER A 219 -51.31 39.15 -32.31
C SER A 219 -51.23 37.78 -32.96
N VAL A 220 -52.05 37.51 -33.99
CA VAL A 220 -52.02 36.24 -34.74
C VAL A 220 -50.67 36.06 -35.46
N LEU A 221 -50.17 37.11 -36.10
CA LEU A 221 -48.86 37.08 -36.78
C LEU A 221 -47.72 36.85 -35.78
N ARG A 222 -47.71 37.55 -34.65
CA ARG A 222 -46.71 37.36 -33.59
C ARG A 222 -46.74 35.95 -33.01
N LEU A 223 -47.94 35.43 -32.73
CA LEU A 223 -48.12 34.08 -32.21
C LEU A 223 -47.63 33.02 -33.20
N SER A 224 -48.01 33.13 -34.48
CA SER A 224 -47.56 32.19 -35.52
C SER A 224 -46.04 32.22 -35.70
N LYS A 225 -45.40 33.40 -35.65
CA LYS A 225 -43.94 33.51 -35.70
C LYS A 225 -43.30 32.84 -34.48
N ASN A 226 -43.81 33.10 -33.27
CA ASN A 226 -43.31 32.51 -32.04
C ASN A 226 -43.47 30.97 -32.04
N ASP A 227 -44.61 30.44 -32.46
CA ASP A 227 -44.83 28.98 -32.55
C ASP A 227 -43.86 28.32 -33.54
N LYS A 228 -43.55 28.98 -34.67
CA LYS A 228 -42.53 28.50 -35.63
C LYS A 228 -41.13 28.49 -35.01
N LEU A 229 -40.75 29.54 -34.29
CA LEU A 229 -39.45 29.61 -33.59
C LEU A 229 -39.36 28.56 -32.49
N LEU A 230 -40.43 28.37 -31.71
CA LEU A 230 -40.49 27.36 -30.66
C LEU A 230 -40.34 25.94 -31.23
N LYS A 231 -40.98 25.65 -32.37
CA LYS A 231 -40.81 24.37 -33.05
C LYS A 231 -39.35 24.13 -33.49
N LYS A 232 -38.69 25.15 -34.04
CA LYS A 232 -37.27 25.08 -34.42
C LYS A 232 -36.36 24.88 -33.21
N ALA A 233 -36.58 25.62 -32.13
CA ALA A 233 -35.83 25.47 -30.89
C ALA A 233 -35.96 24.04 -30.33
N LEU A 234 -37.17 23.47 -30.32
CA LEU A 234 -37.39 22.08 -29.91
C LEU A 234 -36.67 21.06 -30.81
N GLU A 235 -36.61 21.32 -32.12
CA GLU A 235 -35.85 20.47 -33.05
C GLU A 235 -34.35 20.53 -32.77
N TYR A 236 -33.79 21.72 -32.54
CA TYR A 236 -32.38 21.89 -32.19
C TYR A 236 -32.05 21.25 -30.84
N ILE A 237 -32.90 21.42 -29.82
CA ILE A 237 -32.74 20.75 -28.52
C ILE A 237 -32.65 19.24 -28.72
N LYS A 238 -33.59 18.64 -29.46
CA LYS A 238 -33.56 17.19 -29.72
C LYS A 238 -32.27 16.75 -30.42
N ARG A 239 -31.79 17.50 -31.42
CA ARG A 239 -30.53 17.20 -32.11
C ARG A 239 -29.34 17.25 -31.14
N VAL A 240 -29.27 18.25 -30.26
CA VAL A 240 -28.20 18.39 -29.26
C VAL A 240 -28.30 17.30 -28.19
N GLN A 241 -29.50 16.93 -27.75
CA GLN A 241 -29.72 15.82 -26.81
C GLN A 241 -29.20 14.49 -27.36
N ILE A 242 -29.43 14.20 -28.65
CA ILE A 242 -28.86 13.00 -29.29
C ILE A 242 -27.33 13.04 -29.24
N LYS A 243 -26.72 14.19 -29.56
CA LYS A 243 -25.25 14.35 -29.45
C LYS A 243 -24.76 14.15 -28.02
N TYR A 244 -25.48 14.69 -27.03
CA TYR A 244 -25.16 14.54 -25.62
C TYR A 244 -25.16 13.07 -25.20
N VAL A 245 -26.23 12.33 -25.52
CA VAL A 245 -26.34 10.90 -25.20
C VAL A 245 -25.25 10.09 -25.89
N ASN A 246 -24.99 10.35 -27.18
CA ASN A 246 -23.93 9.66 -27.91
C ASN A 246 -22.53 9.92 -27.31
N ASN A 247 -22.22 11.17 -26.96
CA ASN A 247 -20.93 11.52 -26.36
C ASN A 247 -20.80 10.94 -24.94
N THR A 248 -21.91 10.89 -24.18
CA THR A 248 -21.95 10.29 -22.84
C THR A 248 -21.69 8.78 -22.92
N ASN A 249 -22.35 8.08 -23.84
CA ASN A 249 -22.15 6.64 -24.03
C ASN A 249 -20.71 6.32 -24.47
N LEU A 250 -20.13 7.18 -25.32
CA LEU A 250 -18.73 7.03 -25.74
C LEU A 250 -17.76 7.27 -24.57
N LEU A 251 -17.98 8.31 -23.76
CA LEU A 251 -17.19 8.54 -22.54
C LEU A 251 -17.31 7.37 -21.56
N GLU A 252 -18.52 6.86 -21.32
CA GLU A 252 -18.75 5.72 -20.44
C GLU A 252 -18.04 4.45 -20.94
N TYR A 253 -17.98 4.25 -22.27
CA TYR A 253 -17.20 3.17 -22.86
C TYR A 253 -15.70 3.34 -22.60
N GLU A 254 -15.12 4.51 -22.86
CA GLU A 254 -13.69 4.77 -22.62
C GLU A 254 -13.37 4.64 -21.13
N TYR A 255 -14.21 5.15 -20.24
CA TYR A 255 -14.10 5.03 -18.80
C TYR A 255 -14.06 3.56 -18.33
N LYS A 256 -14.96 2.72 -18.85
CA LYS A 256 -14.97 1.29 -18.55
C LYS A 256 -13.74 0.58 -19.12
N LYS A 257 -13.31 0.94 -20.33
CA LYS A 257 -12.14 0.34 -21.00
C LYS A 257 -10.85 0.54 -20.19
N TYR A 258 -10.66 1.74 -19.64
CA TYR A 258 -9.48 2.10 -18.85
C TYR A 258 -9.67 2.00 -17.33
N LYS A 259 -10.87 1.61 -16.86
CA LYS A 259 -11.23 1.48 -15.44
C LYS A 259 -11.04 2.78 -14.64
N VAL A 260 -11.42 3.89 -15.24
CA VAL A 260 -11.31 5.26 -14.69
C VAL A 260 -12.63 5.99 -14.88
N ASN A 261 -12.86 7.06 -14.12
CA ASN A 261 -14.08 7.87 -14.21
C ASN A 261 -13.85 9.21 -14.90
N THR A 262 -12.60 9.65 -15.05
CA THR A 262 -12.23 10.93 -15.67
C THR A 262 -10.87 10.84 -16.37
N CYS A 263 -10.64 11.73 -17.32
CA CYS A 263 -9.36 11.86 -18.01
C CYS A 263 -8.23 12.25 -17.05
N ASN A 264 -8.54 13.04 -16.02
CA ASN A 264 -7.58 13.44 -14.99
C ASN A 264 -7.16 12.25 -14.12
N GLU A 265 -8.10 11.36 -13.79
CA GLU A 265 -7.78 10.11 -13.08
C GLU A 265 -6.88 9.21 -13.94
N LEU A 266 -7.19 9.06 -15.23
CA LEU A 266 -6.33 8.31 -16.15
C LEU A 266 -4.92 8.90 -16.25
N ARG A 267 -4.82 10.22 -16.34
CA ARG A 267 -3.53 10.92 -16.37
C ARG A 267 -2.73 10.70 -15.10
N TYR A 268 -3.38 10.83 -13.95
CA TYR A 268 -2.73 10.57 -12.67
C TYR A 268 -2.20 9.13 -12.59
N LEU A 269 -3.00 8.14 -12.98
CA LEU A 269 -2.57 6.74 -12.98
C LEU A 269 -1.42 6.51 -13.98
N TRP A 270 -1.44 7.18 -15.12
CA TRP A 270 -0.37 7.12 -16.12
C TRP A 270 0.95 7.71 -15.60
N ASP A 271 0.89 8.85 -14.92
CA ASP A 271 2.07 9.48 -14.31
C ASP A 271 2.64 8.60 -13.18
N GLN A 272 1.77 7.97 -12.38
CA GLN A 272 2.20 6.98 -11.38
C GLN A 272 2.86 5.75 -12.04
N TYR A 273 2.31 5.26 -13.15
CA TYR A 273 2.90 4.15 -13.90
C TYR A 273 4.29 4.51 -14.43
N LYS A 274 4.46 5.67 -15.06
CA LYS A 274 5.76 6.15 -15.56
C LYS A 274 6.79 6.22 -14.42
N LYS A 275 6.39 6.81 -13.29
CA LYS A 275 7.25 6.92 -12.11
C LYS A 275 7.63 5.55 -11.56
N GLN A 276 6.66 4.62 -11.46
CA GLN A 276 6.93 3.27 -11.00
C GLN A 276 7.87 2.51 -11.94
N LYS A 277 7.71 2.67 -13.26
CA LYS A 277 8.58 2.04 -14.26
C LYS A 277 10.02 2.56 -14.17
N GLU A 278 10.18 3.86 -13.97
CA GLU A 278 11.50 4.48 -13.72
C GLU A 278 12.12 3.94 -12.42
N GLU A 279 11.36 3.93 -11.32
CA GLU A 279 11.81 3.38 -10.04
C GLU A 279 12.15 1.89 -10.12
N GLN A 280 11.40 1.11 -10.89
CA GLN A 280 11.65 -0.32 -11.10
C GLN A 280 12.94 -0.56 -11.89
N GLU A 281 13.22 0.24 -12.91
CA GLU A 281 14.46 0.15 -13.66
C GLU A 281 15.66 0.57 -12.80
N VAL A 282 15.53 1.65 -12.02
CA VAL A 282 16.55 2.05 -11.03
C VAL A 282 16.76 0.95 -9.99
N TYR A 283 15.69 0.35 -9.46
CA TYR A 283 15.78 -0.77 -8.52
C TYR A 283 16.50 -1.98 -9.13
N ARG A 284 16.19 -2.32 -10.38
CA ARG A 284 16.83 -3.42 -11.10
C ARG A 284 18.32 -3.15 -11.32
N GLN A 285 18.69 -1.93 -11.73
CA GLN A 285 20.08 -1.53 -11.90
C GLN A 285 20.82 -1.54 -10.56
N ALA A 286 20.21 -0.99 -9.50
CA ALA A 286 20.78 -1.01 -8.15
C ALA A 286 20.96 -2.43 -7.62
N THR A 287 20.01 -3.34 -7.88
CA THR A 287 20.11 -4.75 -7.50
C THR A 287 21.24 -5.45 -8.25
N ASN A 288 21.35 -5.24 -9.56
CA ASN A 288 22.43 -5.81 -10.36
C ASN A 288 23.81 -5.30 -9.91
N ASN A 289 23.93 -4.00 -9.62
CA ASN A 289 25.18 -3.42 -9.11
C ASN A 289 25.52 -3.96 -7.72
N LEU A 290 24.52 -4.16 -6.86
CA LEU A 290 24.68 -4.77 -5.54
C LEU A 290 25.19 -6.20 -5.67
N ASP A 291 24.59 -7.02 -6.55
CA ASP A 291 25.00 -8.41 -6.77
C ASP A 291 26.47 -8.48 -7.27
N ILE A 292 26.85 -7.60 -8.21
CA ILE A 292 28.25 -7.49 -8.70
C ILE A 292 29.20 -7.15 -7.55
N LEU A 293 28.86 -6.16 -6.73
CA LEU A 293 29.70 -5.71 -5.63
C LEU A 293 29.83 -6.76 -4.52
N GLU A 294 28.76 -7.51 -4.24
CA GLU A 294 28.79 -8.65 -3.32
C GLU A 294 29.74 -9.74 -3.82
N ASP A 295 29.68 -10.07 -5.12
CA ASP A 295 30.58 -11.04 -5.75
C ASP A 295 32.05 -10.58 -5.72
N GLU A 296 32.31 -9.29 -5.96
CA GLU A 296 33.66 -8.71 -5.87
C GLU A 296 34.22 -8.78 -4.45
N ILE A 297 33.43 -8.42 -3.44
CA ILE A 297 33.83 -8.51 -2.03
C ILE A 297 34.06 -9.97 -1.63
N LEU A 298 33.19 -10.89 -2.03
CA LEU A 298 33.37 -12.33 -1.81
C LEU A 298 34.65 -12.86 -2.47
N GLY A 299 34.97 -12.38 -3.67
CA GLY A 299 36.22 -12.68 -4.36
C GLY A 299 37.45 -12.22 -3.58
N LYS A 300 37.42 -10.98 -3.07
CA LYS A 300 38.50 -10.41 -2.24
C LYS A 300 38.67 -11.19 -0.93
N LEU A 301 37.58 -11.51 -0.23
CA LEU A 301 37.62 -12.30 1.02
C LEU A 301 38.16 -13.72 0.80
N LYS A 302 37.77 -14.38 -0.30
CA LYS A 302 38.31 -15.70 -0.69
C LYS A 302 39.81 -15.63 -1.00
N GLY A 303 40.27 -14.57 -1.66
CA GLY A 303 41.70 -14.34 -1.93
C GLY A 303 42.56 -14.19 -0.67
N ILE A 304 41.95 -13.82 0.46
CA ILE A 304 42.60 -13.65 1.77
C ILE A 304 42.51 -14.95 2.61
N TYR A 305 41.96 -16.03 2.07
CA TYR A 305 41.75 -17.31 2.78
C TYR A 305 40.86 -17.18 4.03
N ILE A 306 39.79 -16.39 3.92
CA ILE A 306 38.75 -16.27 4.95
C ILE A 306 37.76 -17.42 4.79
N GLU A 307 37.63 -18.24 5.83
CA GLU A 307 36.75 -19.43 5.83
C GLU A 307 35.29 -19.00 5.92
N ASN A 308 34.98 -18.00 6.76
CA ASN A 308 33.62 -17.53 7.07
C ASN A 308 33.19 -16.31 6.22
N HIS A 309 33.58 -16.27 4.95
CA HIS A 309 33.38 -15.11 4.08
C HIS A 309 31.89 -14.71 3.92
N ILE A 310 30.97 -15.68 3.87
CA ILE A 310 29.51 -15.41 3.78
C ILE A 310 28.97 -14.77 5.05
N LYS A 311 29.44 -15.21 6.22
CA LYS A 311 29.03 -14.68 7.53
C LYS A 311 29.48 -13.22 7.66
N ILE A 312 30.72 -12.94 7.26
CA ILE A 312 31.29 -11.58 7.22
C ILE A 312 30.54 -10.66 6.25
N LEU A 313 30.12 -11.15 5.06
CA LEU A 313 29.31 -10.38 4.12
C LEU A 313 27.89 -10.05 4.65
N THR A 314 27.34 -10.94 5.49
CA THR A 314 26.04 -10.71 6.14
C THR A 314 26.17 -9.64 7.23
N GLU A 315 27.24 -9.71 8.02
CA GLU A 315 27.55 -8.77 9.11
C GLU A 315 28.52 -7.66 8.67
N ILE A 316 28.39 -7.18 7.43
CA ILE A 316 29.33 -6.26 6.77
C ILE A 316 29.52 -4.94 7.54
N ASP A 317 28.50 -4.52 8.29
CA ASP A 317 28.50 -3.31 9.12
C ASP A 317 29.60 -3.35 10.20
N LEU A 318 29.99 -4.55 10.65
CA LEU A 318 31.08 -4.77 11.62
C LEU A 318 32.45 -4.42 11.03
N LEU A 319 32.60 -4.36 9.70
CA LEU A 319 33.88 -3.99 9.08
C LEU A 319 34.09 -2.46 9.05
N VAL A 320 33.01 -1.68 9.10
CA VAL A 320 33.05 -0.20 9.06
C VAL A 320 33.05 0.40 10.45
N ASP A 321 32.20 -0.12 11.34
CA ASP A 321 32.03 0.39 12.70
C ASP A 321 32.99 -0.30 13.66
N GLU A 322 34.13 0.36 13.94
CA GLU A 322 35.18 -0.17 14.81
C GLU A 322 34.68 -0.44 16.23
N SER A 323 33.74 0.36 16.76
CA SER A 323 33.18 0.15 18.09
C SER A 323 32.34 -1.13 18.13
N LYS A 324 31.50 -1.36 17.12
CA LYS A 324 30.69 -2.60 17.03
C LYS A 324 31.55 -3.83 16.80
N LYS A 325 32.62 -3.69 16.00
CA LYS A 325 33.62 -4.74 15.77
C LYS A 325 34.28 -5.16 17.09
N GLU A 326 34.75 -4.19 17.88
CA GLU A 326 35.39 -4.47 19.18
C GLU A 326 34.42 -5.16 20.15
N GLU A 327 33.17 -4.70 20.22
CA GLU A 327 32.13 -5.31 21.05
C GLU A 327 31.86 -6.77 20.62
N TYR A 328 31.69 -7.00 19.32
CA TYR A 328 31.48 -8.33 18.75
C TYR A 328 32.66 -9.27 19.04
N MET A 329 33.89 -8.81 18.83
CA MET A 329 35.11 -9.57 19.10
C MET A 329 35.29 -9.88 20.58
N SER A 330 34.97 -8.93 21.47
CA SER A 330 34.97 -9.14 22.92
C SER A 330 33.95 -10.20 23.34
N ASN A 331 32.74 -10.14 22.79
CA ASN A 331 31.68 -11.13 23.02
C ASN A 331 32.10 -12.52 22.54
N MET A 332 32.66 -12.63 21.33
CA MET A 332 33.16 -13.90 20.78
C MET A 332 34.35 -14.45 21.58
N THR A 333 35.24 -13.59 22.08
CA THR A 333 36.36 -13.99 22.92
C THR A 333 35.88 -14.52 24.28
N SER A 334 34.90 -13.85 24.89
CA SER A 334 34.24 -14.33 26.11
C SER A 334 33.54 -15.66 25.87
N LEU A 335 32.83 -15.82 24.74
CA LEU A 335 32.15 -17.06 24.37
C LEU A 335 33.16 -18.20 24.19
N HIS A 336 34.23 -17.98 23.42
CA HIS A 336 35.32 -18.92 23.23
C HIS A 336 35.93 -19.35 24.57
N THR A 337 36.16 -18.40 25.49
CA THR A 337 36.71 -18.69 26.82
C THR A 337 35.78 -19.59 27.63
N LYS A 338 34.47 -19.27 27.66
CA LYS A 338 33.46 -20.09 28.35
C LYS A 338 33.33 -21.49 27.75
N LEU A 339 33.28 -21.60 26.42
CA LEU A 339 33.21 -22.89 25.73
C LEU A 339 34.47 -23.73 26.01
N LYS A 340 35.65 -23.09 26.05
CA LYS A 340 36.91 -23.75 26.40
C LYS A 340 36.95 -24.20 27.86
N GLU A 341 36.47 -23.38 28.80
CA GLU A 341 36.33 -23.75 30.22
C GLU A 341 35.38 -24.94 30.39
N GLN A 342 34.21 -24.92 29.74
CA GLN A 342 33.27 -26.04 29.76
C GLN A 342 33.85 -27.31 29.13
N MET A 343 34.57 -27.18 28.01
CA MET A 343 35.26 -28.31 27.40
C MET A 343 36.33 -28.88 28.32
N ASN A 344 37.13 -28.04 28.97
CA ASN A 344 38.17 -28.46 29.91
C ASN A 344 37.57 -29.12 31.17
N PHE A 345 36.47 -28.57 31.68
CA PHE A 345 35.72 -29.16 32.79
C PHE A 345 35.22 -30.57 32.44
N ASN A 346 34.60 -30.73 31.28
CA ASN A 346 34.10 -32.04 30.82
C ASN A 346 35.23 -33.03 30.52
N LYS A 347 36.37 -32.56 29.99
CA LYS A 347 37.58 -33.39 29.88
C LYS A 347 38.11 -33.82 31.25
N GLY A 348 38.10 -32.92 32.24
CA GLY A 348 38.46 -33.23 33.62
C GLY A 348 37.54 -34.25 34.28
N ILE A 349 36.23 -34.20 34.00
CA ILE A 349 35.27 -35.25 34.41
C ILE A 349 35.63 -36.58 33.75
N LEU A 350 35.88 -36.61 32.44
CA LEU A 350 36.27 -37.84 31.75
C LEU A 350 37.56 -38.45 32.30
N GLU A 351 38.57 -37.62 32.58
CA GLU A 351 39.83 -38.09 33.18
C GLU A 351 39.63 -38.61 34.61
N THR A 352 38.87 -37.88 35.44
CA THR A 352 38.62 -38.26 36.83
C THR A 352 37.75 -39.51 36.93
N SER A 353 36.63 -39.54 36.21
CA SER A 353 35.72 -40.69 36.15
C SER A 353 36.38 -41.89 35.48
N GLY A 354 37.20 -41.67 34.44
CA GLY A 354 38.02 -42.72 33.83
C GLY A 354 39.10 -43.28 34.76
N ASN A 355 39.75 -42.44 35.57
CA ASN A 355 40.72 -42.90 36.58
C ASN A 355 40.04 -43.64 37.74
N LYS A 356 38.89 -43.17 38.22
CA LYS A 356 38.06 -43.88 39.21
C LYS A 356 37.68 -45.28 38.69
N LEU A 357 37.22 -45.37 37.43
CA LEU A 357 36.89 -46.64 36.80
C LEU A 357 38.10 -47.57 36.69
N LYS A 358 39.28 -47.05 36.31
CA LYS A 358 40.54 -47.82 36.26
C LYS A 358 41.00 -48.32 37.63
N ILE A 359 40.80 -47.55 38.70
CA ILE A 359 41.15 -47.94 40.06
C ILE A 359 40.20 -49.05 40.54
N LEU A 360 38.90 -48.92 40.28
CA LEU A 360 37.90 -49.92 40.63
C LEU A 360 38.12 -51.27 39.92
N THR A 361 38.49 -51.25 38.63
CA THR A 361 38.75 -52.49 37.86
C THR A 361 40.08 -53.15 38.20
N LYS A 362 41.07 -52.41 38.71
CA LYS A 362 42.40 -52.96 39.06
C LYS A 362 42.40 -53.76 40.37
N HIS A 363 41.43 -53.51 41.26
CA HIS A 363 41.38 -54.13 42.59
C HIS A 363 40.38 -55.29 42.72
N ASN A 364 39.49 -55.53 41.74
CA ASN A 364 38.50 -56.61 41.83
C ASN A 364 38.00 -57.10 40.44
N GLY A 365 38.26 -58.36 40.09
CA GLY A 365 37.92 -58.93 38.77
C GLY A 365 36.41 -59.09 38.52
N VAL A 366 35.58 -59.17 39.58
CA VAL A 366 34.11 -59.23 39.48
C VAL A 366 33.54 -57.86 39.08
N VAL A 367 34.19 -56.79 39.52
CA VAL A 367 33.81 -55.39 39.20
C VAL A 367 34.10 -55.06 37.74
N GLN A 368 35.12 -55.69 37.15
CA GLN A 368 35.42 -55.55 35.73
C GLN A 368 34.28 -56.08 34.84
N SER A 369 33.73 -57.26 35.15
CA SER A 369 32.56 -57.80 34.43
C SER A 369 31.27 -57.00 34.63
N GLU A 370 31.08 -56.38 35.81
CA GLU A 370 29.93 -55.50 36.08
C GLU A 370 30.03 -54.18 35.31
N VAL A 371 31.23 -53.59 35.23
CA VAL A 371 31.50 -52.39 34.43
C VAL A 371 31.27 -52.65 32.94
N GLU A 372 31.75 -53.79 32.41
CA GLU A 372 31.56 -54.17 31.01
C GLU A 372 30.07 -54.37 30.66
N ALA A 373 29.29 -55.04 31.54
CA ALA A 373 27.87 -55.23 31.36
C ALA A 373 27.04 -53.92 31.38
N ILE A 374 27.41 -52.96 32.26
CA ILE A 374 26.75 -51.65 32.33
C ILE A 374 27.12 -50.78 31.12
N LEU A 375 28.36 -50.86 30.63
CA LEU A 375 28.80 -50.15 29.44
C LEU A 375 28.15 -50.70 28.15
N GLU A 376 27.95 -52.02 28.03
CA GLU A 376 27.21 -52.61 26.91
C GLU A 376 25.74 -52.17 26.93
N ARG A 377 25.07 -52.21 28.09
CA ARG A 377 23.68 -51.75 28.23
C ARG A 377 23.52 -50.27 27.83
N LYS A 378 24.43 -49.39 28.25
CA LYS A 378 24.39 -47.95 27.90
C LYS A 378 24.77 -47.67 26.45
N LYS A 379 25.63 -48.50 25.83
CA LYS A 379 25.93 -48.43 24.39
C LYS A 379 24.73 -48.79 23.54
N GLU A 380 23.94 -49.78 23.95
CA GLU A 380 22.68 -50.15 23.28
C GLU A 380 21.64 -49.03 23.39
N GLU A 381 21.53 -48.37 24.54
CA GLU A 381 20.63 -47.20 24.72
C GLU A 381 21.05 -45.97 23.91
N HIS A 382 22.35 -45.73 23.72
CA HIS A 382 22.87 -44.58 22.97
C HIS A 382 22.98 -44.79 21.44
N ASN A 383 22.81 -46.01 20.94
CA ASN A 383 22.73 -46.30 19.50
C ASN A 383 21.29 -46.24 18.95
N ILE A 384 20.29 -45.98 19.81
CA ILE A 384 18.86 -45.87 19.45
C ILE A 384 18.41 -44.39 19.30
N LEU A 385 19.31 -43.42 19.50
CA LEU A 385 19.10 -41.98 19.31
C LEU A 385 20.24 -41.36 18.48
#